data_AF-A0A3S2B7G3-F1
#
_entry.id   AF-A0A3S2B7G3-F1
#
_cell.length_a   1.000
_cell.length_b   1.000
_cell.length_c   1.000
_cell.angle_alpha   90.00
_cell.angle_beta   90.00
_cell.angle_gamma   90.00
#
_symmetry.space_group_name_H-M   'P 1'
#
loop_
_entity.id
_entity.type
_entity.pdbx_description
1 polymer ?
#
loop_
_entity_poly.entity_id
_entity_poly.type
_entity_poly.pdbx_seq_one_letter_code
_entity_poly.pdbx_strand_id
1 'polypeptide(L)'
;MSGGEEAIVQALVETASHYGFRGVRARNFYREWPETICVLNLQKSSWGPQFYINAAVWFVRLGPERRPKEYNCHIRWRVNSQMEDEQSKAFEQALNLEHPLPDDQRLSLIKDGVDAYGFRLLSRCDSEEAALRVADECEPQVMVALAARSQEKAN
;
A
#
# COMPACT_ATOMS: atom_id res chain seq x y z
N MET A 1 5.39 -19.15 10.88
CA MET A 1 4.92 -18.65 9.59
C MET A 1 5.15 -19.77 8.59
N SER A 2 4.25 -20.00 7.63
CA SER A 2 4.56 -20.90 6.50
C SER A 2 5.60 -20.23 5.59
N GLY A 3 6.34 -21.00 4.79
CA GLY A 3 7.34 -20.44 3.85
C GLY A 3 6.75 -19.35 2.94
N GLY A 4 5.53 -19.55 2.44
CA GLY A 4 4.83 -18.55 1.64
C GLY A 4 4.48 -17.25 2.39
N GLU A 5 4.08 -17.29 3.67
CA GLU A 5 3.84 -16.06 4.45
C GLU A 5 5.16 -15.32 4.72
N GLU A 6 6.24 -16.06 4.97
CA GLU A 6 7.58 -15.51 5.13
C GLU A 6 8.07 -14.81 3.87
N ALA A 7 7.86 -15.41 2.69
CA ALA A 7 8.18 -14.79 1.40
C ALA A 7 7.40 -13.47 1.16
N ILE A 8 6.10 -13.42 1.51
CA ILE A 8 5.30 -12.19 1.42
C ILE A 8 5.89 -11.10 2.33
N VAL A 9 6.18 -11.44 3.59
CA VAL A 9 6.70 -10.49 4.57
C VAL A 9 8.10 -10.01 4.17
N GLN A 10 8.97 -10.91 3.73
CA GLN A 10 10.31 -10.60 3.27
C GLN A 10 10.27 -9.63 2.08
N ALA A 11 9.40 -9.89 1.09
CA ALA A 11 9.20 -8.99 -0.04
C ALA A 11 8.92 -7.55 0.41
N LEU A 12 8.00 -7.40 1.36
CA LEU A 12 7.61 -6.08 1.86
C LEU A 12 8.71 -5.40 2.65
N VAL A 13 9.42 -6.13 3.53
CA VAL A 13 10.49 -5.56 4.35
C VAL A 13 11.65 -5.08 3.50
N GLU A 14 12.07 -5.89 2.53
CA GLU A 14 13.18 -5.54 1.64
C GLU A 14 12.83 -4.30 0.81
N THR A 15 11.67 -4.29 0.14
CA THR A 15 11.28 -3.15 -0.70
C THR A 15 10.97 -1.89 0.10
N ALA A 16 10.34 -1.99 1.27
CA ALA A 16 10.05 -0.85 2.14
C ALA A 16 11.31 -0.03 2.47
N SER A 17 12.43 -0.73 2.72
CA SER A 17 13.69 -0.10 3.11
C SER A 17 14.24 0.82 2.02
N HIS A 18 14.10 0.46 0.75
CA HIS A 18 14.56 1.26 -0.40
C HIS A 18 13.82 2.60 -0.52
N TYR A 19 12.58 2.64 -0.05
CA TYR A 19 11.73 3.84 -0.08
C TYR A 19 11.63 4.54 1.27
N GLY A 20 12.45 4.17 2.27
CA GLY A 20 12.46 4.80 3.59
C GLY A 20 11.23 4.53 4.45
N PHE A 21 10.45 3.49 4.14
CA PHE A 21 9.31 3.08 4.97
C PHE A 21 9.79 2.25 6.17
N ARG A 22 9.18 2.48 7.33
CA ARG A 22 9.45 1.74 8.57
C ARG A 22 8.35 0.75 8.86
N GLY A 23 8.71 -0.53 8.95
CA GLY A 23 7.80 -1.62 9.29
C GLY A 23 7.38 -1.62 10.76
N VAL A 24 6.11 -1.91 11.02
CA VAL A 24 5.50 -2.12 12.33
C VAL A 24 4.83 -3.48 12.32
N ARG A 25 5.33 -4.40 13.15
CA ARG A 25 4.86 -5.79 13.26
C ARG A 25 4.80 -6.52 11.91
N ALA A 26 5.69 -6.15 10.98
CA ALA A 26 5.78 -6.72 9.63
C ALA A 26 4.47 -6.72 8.82
N ARG A 27 3.49 -5.88 9.20
CA ARG A 27 2.18 -5.79 8.54
C ARG A 27 1.78 -4.38 8.14
N ASN A 28 2.41 -3.37 8.72
CA ASN A 28 2.16 -1.99 8.38
C ASN A 28 3.51 -1.32 8.15
N PHE A 29 3.63 -0.56 7.08
CA PHE A 29 4.84 0.15 6.71
C PHE A 29 4.50 1.61 6.56
N TYR A 30 5.19 2.46 7.30
CA TYR A 30 4.87 3.88 7.39
C TYR A 30 6.02 4.73 6.89
N ARG A 31 5.69 5.81 6.19
CA ARG A 31 6.59 6.93 5.92
C ARG A 31 5.86 8.22 6.28
N GLU A 32 6.49 9.02 7.13
CA GLU A 32 5.91 10.26 7.66
C GLU A 32 6.54 11.46 6.94
N TRP A 33 5.71 12.42 6.58
CA TRP A 33 6.05 13.73 6.02
C TRP A 33 5.34 14.82 6.83
N PRO A 34 5.69 16.11 6.66
CA PRO A 34 5.02 17.20 7.38
C PRO A 34 3.50 17.23 7.15
N GLU A 35 3.04 16.94 5.93
CA GLU A 35 1.63 17.03 5.54
C GLU A 35 0.93 15.66 5.45
N THR A 36 1.68 14.59 5.20
CA THR A 36 1.11 13.28 4.90
C THR A 36 1.76 12.16 5.72
N ILE A 37 0.99 11.08 5.92
CA ILE A 37 1.53 9.81 6.39
C ILE A 37 1.14 8.74 5.38
N CYS A 38 2.13 8.18 4.72
CA CYS A 38 1.96 7.10 3.76
C CYS A 38 1.97 5.76 4.50
N VAL A 39 1.03 4.90 4.17
CA VAL A 39 0.84 3.58 4.79
C VAL A 39 0.74 2.52 3.70
N LEU A 40 1.56 1.48 3.80
CA LEU A 40 1.34 0.22 3.10
C LEU A 40 0.99 -0.86 4.12
N ASN A 41 -0.13 -1.54 3.93
CA ASN A 41 -0.70 -2.49 4.87
C ASN A 41 -0.84 -3.87 4.22
N LEU A 42 -0.32 -4.89 4.90
CA LEU A 42 -0.56 -6.31 4.62
C LEU A 42 -1.76 -6.79 5.43
N GLN A 43 -2.87 -7.01 4.73
CA GLN A 43 -4.12 -7.48 5.31
C GLN A 43 -4.31 -8.96 5.02
N LYS A 44 -4.53 -9.76 6.07
CA LYS A 44 -4.98 -11.15 5.91
C LYS A 44 -6.50 -11.18 5.69
N SER A 45 -6.96 -12.01 4.75
CA SER A 45 -8.38 -12.28 4.56
C SER A 45 -9.00 -12.93 5.79
N SER A 46 -10.27 -12.61 6.07
CA SER A 46 -11.05 -13.27 7.12
C SER A 46 -11.57 -14.65 6.70
N TRP A 47 -11.53 -14.97 5.41
CA TRP A 47 -12.20 -16.14 4.82
C TRP A 47 -11.25 -17.24 4.33
N GLY A 48 -9.94 -17.04 4.45
CA GLY A 48 -8.95 -17.98 3.94
C GLY A 48 -7.52 -17.45 4.05
N PRO A 49 -6.56 -18.17 3.46
CA PRO A 49 -5.14 -17.81 3.54
C PRO A 49 -4.70 -16.84 2.43
N GLN A 50 -5.64 -16.06 1.90
CA GLN A 50 -5.40 -14.95 1.00
C GLN A 50 -4.90 -13.73 1.76
N PHE A 51 -3.94 -13.01 1.18
CA PHE A 51 -3.53 -11.68 1.62
C PHE A 51 -3.91 -10.61 0.61
N TYR A 52 -4.04 -9.39 1.10
CA TYR A 52 -4.19 -8.18 0.30
C TYR A 52 -3.14 -7.16 0.73
N ILE A 53 -2.64 -6.39 -0.23
CA ILE A 53 -1.76 -5.26 0.05
C ILE A 53 -2.50 -3.99 -0.30
N ASN A 54 -2.72 -3.17 0.71
CA ASN A 54 -3.38 -1.88 0.58
C ASN A 54 -2.35 -0.76 0.69
N ALA A 55 -2.50 0.28 -0.10
CA ALA A 55 -1.73 1.51 -0.02
C ALA A 55 -2.68 2.66 0.33
N ALA A 56 -2.20 3.57 1.17
CA ALA A 56 -3.03 4.60 1.74
C ALA A 56 -2.24 5.85 2.14
N VAL A 57 -2.89 7.00 2.08
CA VAL A 57 -2.34 8.29 2.49
C VAL A 57 -3.27 8.97 3.49
N TRP A 58 -2.72 9.31 4.64
CA TRP A 58 -3.35 10.15 5.65
C TRP A 58 -2.89 11.58 5.49
N PHE A 59 -3.80 12.54 5.67
CA PHE A 59 -3.51 13.97 5.61
C PHE A 59 -3.51 14.48 7.05
N VAL A 60 -2.38 15.04 7.48
CA VAL A 60 -2.14 15.41 8.87
C VAL A 60 -3.11 16.51 9.32
N ARG A 61 -3.53 17.41 8.42
CA ARG A 61 -4.53 18.44 8.76
C ARG A 61 -5.90 17.88 9.14
N LEU A 62 -6.22 16.66 8.67
CA LEU A 62 -7.53 16.03 8.85
C LEU A 62 -7.60 15.14 10.10
N GLY A 63 -6.49 14.99 10.84
CA GLY A 63 -6.54 14.42 12.18
C GLY A 63 -5.15 14.11 12.80
N PRO A 64 -5.11 13.87 14.11
CA PRO A 64 -3.88 13.81 14.89
C PRO A 64 -3.15 12.46 14.84
N GLU A 65 -3.70 11.44 14.19
CA GLU A 65 -3.13 10.08 14.18
C GLU A 65 -1.74 10.03 13.53
N ARG A 66 -0.72 9.60 14.30
CA ARG A 66 0.63 9.34 13.78
C ARG A 66 0.83 7.95 13.16
N ARG A 67 -0.09 7.03 13.45
CA ARG A 67 -0.11 5.66 12.93
C ARG A 67 -1.52 5.31 12.50
N PRO A 68 -2.06 6.02 11.50
CA PRO A 68 -3.40 5.76 11.01
C PRO A 68 -3.51 4.32 10.50
N LYS A 69 -4.67 3.72 10.70
CA LYS A 69 -5.01 2.46 10.04
C LYS A 69 -5.35 2.77 8.59
N GLU A 70 -5.10 1.81 7.69
CA GLU A 70 -5.30 2.03 6.26
C GLU A 70 -6.74 2.44 5.95
N TYR A 71 -7.72 1.86 6.67
CA TYR A 71 -9.14 2.12 6.40
C TYR A 71 -9.62 3.51 6.84
N ASN A 72 -8.87 4.18 7.72
CA ASN A 72 -9.15 5.55 8.14
C ASN A 72 -8.50 6.59 7.21
N CYS A 73 -7.60 6.18 6.32
CA CYS A 73 -6.89 7.10 5.45
C CYS A 73 -7.78 7.72 4.37
N HIS A 74 -7.41 8.91 3.92
CA HIS A 74 -8.21 9.72 3.02
C HIS A 74 -8.04 9.35 1.56
N ILE A 75 -6.86 8.84 1.18
CA ILE A 75 -6.60 8.26 -0.14
C ILE A 75 -6.26 6.80 0.08
N ARG A 76 -6.89 5.89 -0.66
CA ARG A 76 -6.69 4.44 -0.50
C ARG A 76 -6.84 3.71 -1.83
N TRP A 77 -5.98 2.73 -2.06
CA TRP A 77 -6.12 1.79 -3.17
C TRP A 77 -5.58 0.41 -2.77
N ARG A 78 -5.90 -0.60 -3.56
CA ARG A 78 -5.26 -1.90 -3.46
C ARG A 78 -4.11 -1.95 -4.45
N VAL A 79 -2.95 -2.45 -4.06
CA VAL A 79 -1.75 -2.40 -4.91
C VAL A 79 -1.99 -3.06 -6.27
N ASN A 80 -2.69 -4.20 -6.31
CA ASN A 80 -2.98 -4.89 -7.58
C ASN A 80 -4.11 -4.27 -8.41
N SER A 81 -4.84 -3.27 -7.91
CA SER A 81 -5.87 -2.58 -8.70
C SER A 81 -5.29 -1.60 -9.72
N GLN A 82 -3.99 -1.33 -9.63
CA GLN A 82 -3.23 -0.44 -10.52
C GLN A 82 -2.44 -1.21 -11.59
N MET A 83 -2.58 -2.54 -11.62
CA MET A 83 -1.87 -3.44 -12.53
C MET A 83 -2.77 -3.82 -13.71
N GLU A 84 -2.16 -4.13 -14.85
CA GLU A 84 -2.83 -4.79 -15.97
C GLU A 84 -3.36 -6.17 -15.55
N ASP A 85 -4.43 -6.65 -16.19
CA ASP A 85 -5.20 -7.83 -15.75
C ASP A 85 -4.34 -9.08 -15.44
N GLU A 86 -3.44 -9.46 -16.34
CA GLU A 86 -2.58 -10.64 -16.14
C GLU A 86 -1.55 -10.43 -15.02
N GLN A 87 -1.02 -9.22 -14.88
CA GLN A 87 -0.09 -8.88 -13.79
C GLN A 87 -0.82 -8.86 -12.45
N SER A 88 -2.04 -8.29 -12.41
CA SER A 88 -2.89 -8.26 -11.22
C SER A 88 -3.22 -9.68 -10.75
N LYS A 89 -3.57 -10.56 -11.68
CA LYS A 89 -3.88 -11.97 -11.42
C LYS A 89 -2.66 -12.75 -10.89
N ALA A 90 -1.49 -12.58 -11.51
CA ALA A 90 -0.25 -13.21 -11.03
C ALA A 90 0.12 -12.71 -9.62
N PHE A 91 -0.06 -11.42 -9.36
CA PHE A 91 0.20 -10.84 -8.04
C PHE A 91 -0.81 -11.35 -6.99
N GLU A 92 -2.09 -11.46 -7.32
CA GLU A 92 -3.12 -12.02 -6.43
C GLU A 92 -2.82 -13.49 -6.08
N GLN A 93 -2.39 -14.28 -7.06
CA GLN A 93 -1.92 -15.66 -6.87
C GLN A 93 -0.70 -15.74 -5.95
N ALA A 94 0.27 -14.82 -6.11
CA ALA A 94 1.41 -14.71 -5.22
C ALA A 94 1.03 -14.31 -3.78
N LEU A 95 -0.13 -13.69 -3.57
CA LEU A 95 -0.66 -13.39 -2.23
C LEU A 95 -1.60 -14.48 -1.67
N ASN A 96 -1.90 -15.52 -2.44
CA ASN A 96 -2.71 -16.65 -2.02
C ASN A 96 -1.83 -17.82 -1.57
N LEU A 97 -1.85 -18.21 -0.30
CA LEU A 97 -1.05 -19.34 0.17
C LEU A 97 -1.64 -20.72 -0.22
N GLU A 98 -2.89 -20.78 -0.68
CA GLU A 98 -3.47 -22.00 -1.29
C GLU A 98 -3.06 -22.17 -2.75
N HIS A 99 -2.57 -21.11 -3.40
CA HIS A 99 -2.05 -21.20 -4.75
C HIS A 99 -0.62 -21.76 -4.72
N PRO A 100 -0.35 -22.92 -5.34
CA PRO A 100 0.97 -23.52 -5.35
C PRO A 100 1.91 -22.66 -6.21
N LEU A 101 2.88 -22.05 -5.56
CA LEU A 101 3.88 -21.18 -6.18
C LEU A 101 5.19 -21.29 -5.40
N PRO A 102 6.34 -21.54 -6.05
CA PRO A 102 7.64 -21.55 -5.38
C PRO A 102 7.92 -20.23 -4.65
N ASP A 103 8.54 -20.31 -3.46
CA ASP A 103 8.74 -19.14 -2.60
C ASP A 103 9.59 -18.05 -3.29
N ASP A 104 10.61 -18.42 -4.07
CA ASP A 104 11.42 -17.46 -4.84
C ASP A 104 10.60 -16.71 -5.90
N GLN A 105 9.70 -17.41 -6.58
CA GLN A 105 8.80 -16.82 -7.57
C GLN A 105 7.77 -15.91 -6.90
N ARG A 106 7.22 -16.35 -5.75
CA ARG A 106 6.32 -15.55 -4.92
C ARG A 106 6.99 -14.26 -4.46
N LEU A 107 8.21 -14.37 -3.94
CA LEU A 107 9.04 -13.25 -3.50
C LEU A 107 9.28 -12.25 -4.64
N SER A 108 9.65 -12.72 -5.84
CA SER A 108 9.89 -11.86 -7.00
C SER A 108 8.64 -11.11 -7.45
N LEU A 109 7.51 -11.81 -7.63
CA LEU A 109 6.26 -11.21 -8.08
C LEU A 109 5.75 -10.13 -7.11
N ILE A 110 5.84 -10.40 -5.81
CA ILE A 110 5.48 -9.40 -4.80
C ILE A 110 6.47 -8.24 -4.82
N LYS A 111 7.78 -8.55 -4.91
CA LYS A 111 8.90 -7.67 -5.31
C LYS A 111 8.46 -6.56 -6.25
N ASP A 112 8.20 -6.99 -7.47
CA ASP A 112 7.95 -6.11 -8.61
C ASP A 112 6.65 -5.33 -8.41
N GLY A 113 5.60 -5.99 -7.91
CA GLY A 113 4.30 -5.34 -7.73
C GLY A 113 4.29 -4.26 -6.65
N VAL A 114 4.91 -4.51 -5.49
CA VAL A 114 4.96 -3.53 -4.40
C VAL A 114 6.00 -2.45 -4.63
N ASP A 115 7.05 -2.71 -5.42
CA ASP A 115 7.95 -1.67 -5.89
C ASP A 115 7.19 -0.69 -6.78
N ALA A 116 6.62 -1.16 -7.91
CA ALA A 116 6.03 -0.30 -8.92
C ALA A 116 4.74 0.39 -8.46
N TYR A 117 3.80 -0.36 -7.85
CA TYR A 117 2.43 0.10 -7.59
C TYR A 117 2.11 0.33 -6.11
N GLY A 118 3.07 0.06 -5.23
CA GLY A 118 2.97 0.26 -3.78
C GLY A 118 3.88 1.38 -3.29
N PHE A 119 5.09 1.00 -2.85
CA PHE A 119 6.04 1.89 -2.22
C PHE A 119 6.51 3.03 -3.11
N ARG A 120 6.76 2.80 -4.41
CA ARG A 120 7.16 3.87 -5.34
C ARG A 120 6.08 4.93 -5.48
N LEU A 121 4.82 4.54 -5.70
CA LEU A 121 3.71 5.48 -5.76
C LEU A 121 3.56 6.25 -4.44
N LEU A 122 3.54 5.54 -3.31
CA LEU A 122 3.45 6.18 -2.00
C LEU A 122 4.64 7.11 -1.68
N SER A 123 5.83 6.83 -2.22
CA SER A 123 7.02 7.67 -2.01
C SER A 123 6.90 9.06 -2.64
N ARG A 124 5.99 9.22 -3.61
CA ARG A 124 5.69 10.50 -4.30
C ARG A 124 4.68 11.36 -3.54
N CYS A 125 4.05 10.82 -2.50
CA CYS A 125 2.98 11.49 -1.75
C CYS A 125 3.55 12.29 -0.56
N ASP A 126 4.56 13.13 -0.77
CA ASP A 126 5.26 13.89 0.28
C ASP A 126 4.55 15.17 0.72
N SER A 127 3.55 15.62 -0.05
CA SER A 127 2.59 16.67 0.28
C SER A 127 1.17 16.25 -0.05
N GLU A 128 0.16 16.98 0.45
CA GLU A 128 -1.23 16.71 0.09
C GLU A 128 -1.48 16.87 -1.42
N GLU A 129 -0.87 17.90 -2.02
CA GLU A 129 -0.97 18.15 -3.46
C GLU A 129 -0.36 17.00 -4.27
N ALA A 130 0.83 16.53 -3.88
CA ALA A 130 1.48 15.42 -4.56
C ALA A 130 0.68 14.11 -4.40
N ALA A 131 0.11 13.88 -3.22
CA ALA A 131 -0.75 12.73 -2.97
C ALA A 131 -2.03 12.76 -3.82
N LEU A 132 -2.64 13.93 -4.00
CA LEU A 132 -3.81 14.11 -4.87
C LEU A 132 -3.45 13.89 -6.35
N ARG A 133 -2.28 14.37 -6.81
CA ARG A 133 -1.81 14.09 -8.17
C ARG A 133 -1.61 12.59 -8.42
N VAL A 134 -1.02 11.88 -7.47
CA VAL A 134 -0.87 10.42 -7.55
C VAL A 134 -2.24 9.74 -7.58
N ALA A 135 -3.22 10.22 -6.80
CA ALA A 135 -4.58 9.70 -6.86
C ALA A 135 -5.21 9.94 -8.24
N ASP A 136 -5.08 11.13 -8.82
CA ASP A 136 -5.60 11.44 -10.16
C ASP A 136 -5.03 10.50 -11.24
N GLU A 137 -3.73 10.16 -11.16
CA GLU A 137 -3.08 9.19 -12.05
C GLU A 137 -3.58 7.75 -11.86
N CYS A 138 -4.10 7.43 -10.67
CA CYS A 138 -4.56 6.10 -10.26
C CYS A 138 -6.08 5.91 -10.40
N GLU A 139 -6.81 6.89 -10.93
CA GLU A 139 -8.23 6.77 -11.23
C GLU A 139 -8.48 5.74 -12.35
N PRO A 140 -9.60 4.98 -12.31
CA PRO A 140 -10.66 5.02 -11.29
C PRO A 140 -10.43 4.10 -10.09
N GLN A 141 -9.32 3.35 -10.01
CA GLN A 141 -9.12 2.31 -9.00
C GLN A 141 -8.54 2.82 -7.67
N VAL A 142 -8.78 4.09 -7.36
CA VAL A 142 -8.41 4.75 -6.10
C VAL A 142 -9.65 5.35 -5.44
N MET A 143 -9.73 5.26 -4.12
CA MET A 143 -10.70 5.97 -3.31
C MET A 143 -10.07 7.23 -2.76
N VAL A 144 -10.75 8.37 -2.95
CA VAL A 144 -10.39 9.66 -2.36
C VAL A 144 -11.58 10.20 -1.57
N ALA A 145 -11.38 10.45 -0.27
CA ALA A 145 -12.37 11.05 0.59
C ALA A 145 -12.65 12.51 0.17
N LEU A 146 -13.92 12.93 0.19
CA LEU A 146 -14.31 14.31 -0.17
C LEU A 146 -13.58 15.39 0.66
N ALA A 147 -13.30 15.10 1.93
CA ALA A 147 -12.55 16.00 2.81
C ALA A 147 -11.09 16.21 2.34
N ALA A 148 -10.49 15.22 1.65
CA ALA A 148 -9.14 15.33 1.10
C ALA A 148 -9.06 16.38 -0.02
N ARG A 149 -10.11 16.47 -0.85
CA ARG A 149 -10.23 17.45 -1.94
C ARG A 149 -10.68 18.83 -1.45
N SER A 150 -11.25 18.90 -0.26
CA SER A 150 -11.72 20.16 0.32
C SER A 150 -10.53 20.89 0.91
N GLN A 151 -10.04 21.94 0.23
CA GLN A 151 -9.14 22.90 0.86
C GLN A 151 -9.90 23.61 1.97
N GLU A 152 -9.37 23.60 3.20
CA GLU A 152 -9.82 24.56 4.20
C GLU A 152 -9.51 25.94 3.64
N LYS A 153 -10.56 26.72 3.35
CA LYS A 153 -10.43 28.15 3.15
C LYS A 153 -9.96 28.74 4.47
N ALA A 154 -8.66 28.71 4.71
CA ALA A 154 -8.06 29.53 5.74
C ALA A 154 -8.23 30.99 5.28
N ASN A 155 -9.17 31.68 5.92
CA ASN A 155 -9.25 33.14 5.95
C ASN A 155 -7.97 33.72 6.57
#